data_AF-A0AAW7B1A2-F1
#
_entry.id   AF-A0AAW7B1A2-F1
#
_cell.length_a   1.000
_cell.length_b   1.000
_cell.length_c   1.000
_cell.angle_alpha   90.00
_cell.angle_beta   90.00
_cell.angle_gamma   90.00
#
_symmetry.space_group_name_H-M   'P 1'
#
loop_
_entity.id
_entity.type
_entity.pdbx_description
1 polymer ?
#
loop_
_entity_poly.entity_id
_entity_poly.type
_entity_poly.pdbx_seq_one_letter_code
_entity_poly.pdbx_strand_id
1 'polypeptide(L)'
;MQKITLIPFHGPNHALLFLFVLILVLNFAGCAHHLKKTPSFEDGQLFLANGTPITLEAFSRQAADVDYILIGETHDAPHHHLMQAKLVEALAHSGMQLAVGFEMLYSRNQDDLKPFNRGEMDVAELEQASNWSVSWGYAFSMYAPIFQVAKRFGLPVYGLNISRETLNQVRAHGFERTRDMVPQKEVPDLPREVIWPMAEQIDAFHTMIELFKQWHPKHTETAGRKTVKTDGEKPPAPMALPAPDPKRFLLVQSLWDTSMAESAVSARYA
;
A
#
# COMPACT_ATOMS: atom_id res chain seq x y z
N MET A 1 14.37 -66.90 27.54
CA MET A 1 15.78 -67.30 27.41
C MET A 1 16.26 -66.97 26.01
N GLN A 2 17.13 -65.97 25.86
CA GLN A 2 18.07 -65.88 24.72
C GLN A 2 19.29 -65.10 25.22
N LYS A 3 20.39 -65.83 25.45
CA LYS A 3 21.69 -65.26 25.79
C LYS A 3 22.25 -64.61 24.53
N ILE A 4 22.49 -63.29 24.56
CA ILE A 4 23.25 -62.59 23.53
C ILE A 4 24.72 -62.81 23.86
N THR A 5 25.37 -63.70 23.12
CA THR A 5 26.82 -63.91 23.17
C THR A 5 27.48 -62.83 22.32
N LEU A 6 28.19 -61.89 22.96
CA LEU A 6 29.02 -60.92 22.25
C LEU A 6 30.34 -61.61 21.86
N ILE A 7 30.53 -61.83 20.57
CA ILE A 7 31.81 -62.26 19.99
C ILE A 7 32.65 -60.98 19.79
N PRO A 8 33.85 -60.85 20.40
CA PRO A 8 34.70 -59.70 20.14
C PRO A 8 35.41 -59.89 18.80
N PHE A 9 35.00 -59.12 17.79
CA PHE A 9 35.72 -59.04 16.51
C PHE A 9 36.96 -58.15 16.68
N HIS A 10 38.14 -58.74 16.77
CA HIS A 10 39.43 -58.03 16.71
C HIS A 10 39.99 -58.11 15.29
N GLY A 11 39.82 -57.05 14.51
CA GLY A 11 40.46 -56.88 13.20
C GLY A 11 41.31 -55.59 13.17
N PRO A 12 42.54 -55.61 12.60
CA PRO A 12 43.49 -54.48 12.61
C PRO A 12 43.07 -53.26 11.75
N ASN A 13 41.88 -53.29 11.14
CA ASN A 13 41.41 -52.27 10.19
C ASN A 13 40.52 -51.19 10.82
N HIS A 14 40.16 -51.31 12.10
CA HIS A 14 39.27 -50.35 12.75
C HIS A 14 39.94 -49.02 13.03
N ALA A 15 41.24 -49.00 13.38
CA ALA A 15 41.97 -47.76 13.62
C ALA A 15 42.07 -46.90 12.35
N LEU A 16 42.32 -47.52 11.19
CA LEU A 16 42.38 -46.82 9.90
C LEU A 16 41.00 -46.30 9.48
N LEU A 17 39.95 -47.10 9.68
CA LEU A 17 38.57 -46.69 9.39
C LEU A 17 38.14 -45.54 10.31
N PHE A 18 38.49 -45.60 11.60
CA PHE A 18 38.21 -44.52 12.55
C PHE A 18 38.95 -43.24 12.18
N LEU A 19 40.22 -43.33 11.79
CA LEU A 19 41.01 -42.18 11.34
C LEU A 19 40.44 -41.59 10.05
N PHE A 20 40.01 -42.44 9.11
CA PHE A 20 39.39 -41.98 7.86
C PHE A 20 38.05 -41.30 8.10
N VAL A 21 37.19 -41.86 8.97
CA VAL A 21 35.92 -41.24 9.38
C VAL A 21 36.18 -39.93 10.13
N LEU A 22 37.18 -39.87 11.02
CA LEU A 22 37.53 -38.65 11.75
C LEU A 22 38.02 -37.55 10.80
N ILE A 23 38.86 -37.89 9.82
CA ILE A 23 39.32 -36.97 8.78
C ILE A 23 38.14 -36.51 7.92
N LEU A 24 37.21 -37.39 7.56
CA LEU A 24 36.00 -37.03 6.82
C LEU A 24 35.14 -36.04 7.62
N VAL A 25 34.91 -36.31 8.91
CA VAL A 25 34.13 -35.43 9.81
C VAL A 25 34.81 -34.07 9.97
N LEU A 26 36.14 -34.02 10.11
CA LEU A 26 36.90 -32.78 10.21
C LEU A 26 36.89 -31.97 8.89
N ASN A 27 36.90 -32.62 7.74
CA ASN A 27 36.81 -31.94 6.43
C ASN A 27 35.39 -31.41 6.13
N PHE A 28 34.34 -32.06 6.65
CA PHE A 28 32.96 -31.59 6.50
C PHE A 28 32.51 -30.57 7.56
N ALA A 29 33.23 -30.43 8.69
CA ALA A 29 32.92 -29.43 9.72
C ALA A 29 33.34 -27.99 9.33
N GLY A 30 34.16 -27.82 8.29
CA GLY A 30 34.74 -26.53 7.90
C GLY A 30 33.84 -25.59 7.07
N CYS A 31 32.63 -26.01 6.68
CA CYS A 31 31.76 -25.22 5.78
C CYS A 31 30.50 -24.65 6.43
N ALA A 32 30.38 -24.69 7.76
CA ALA A 32 29.36 -23.90 8.46
C ALA A 32 29.81 -22.44 8.55
N HIS A 33 29.91 -21.76 7.41
CA HIS A 33 30.02 -20.31 7.37
C HIS A 33 28.82 -19.76 8.17
N HIS A 34 29.09 -19.10 9.29
CA HIS A 34 28.08 -18.43 10.10
C HIS A 34 27.30 -17.48 9.18
N LEU A 35 26.15 -17.93 8.68
CA LEU A 35 25.20 -17.04 8.05
C LEU A 35 24.95 -15.94 9.08
N LYS A 36 25.22 -14.68 8.72
CA LYS A 36 24.84 -13.54 9.55
C LYS A 36 23.37 -13.74 9.87
N LYS A 37 23.06 -13.92 11.16
CA LYS A 37 21.69 -14.13 11.62
C LYS A 37 20.85 -13.00 11.03
N THR A 38 19.85 -13.35 10.24
CA THR A 38 18.91 -12.34 9.72
C THR A 38 18.41 -11.53 10.91
N PRO A 39 18.47 -10.20 10.86
CA PRO A 39 17.95 -9.39 11.96
C PRO A 39 16.52 -9.83 12.26
N SER A 40 16.24 -10.14 13.53
CA SER A 40 14.88 -10.42 13.96
C SER A 40 14.21 -9.11 14.32
N PHE A 41 13.03 -8.88 13.77
CA PHE A 41 12.21 -7.72 14.07
C PHE A 41 10.95 -8.18 14.80
N GLU A 42 10.44 -7.33 15.67
CA GLU A 42 9.13 -7.54 16.30
C GLU A 42 8.04 -6.82 15.50
N ASP A 43 6.84 -7.40 15.51
CA ASP A 43 5.69 -6.83 14.81
C ASP A 43 5.43 -5.41 15.26
N GLY A 44 5.43 -4.51 14.28
CA GLY A 44 5.17 -3.10 14.48
C GLY A 44 6.31 -2.27 15.08
N GLN A 45 7.55 -2.75 14.96
CA GLN A 45 8.73 -1.90 15.12
C GLN A 45 8.84 -0.89 13.98
N LEU A 46 9.30 0.32 14.32
CA LEU A 46 9.54 1.40 13.38
C LEU A 46 11.04 1.55 13.13
N PHE A 47 11.41 1.88 11.89
CA PHE A 47 12.78 2.06 11.49
C PHE A 47 12.93 3.34 10.66
N LEU A 48 14.06 4.02 10.82
CA LEU A 48 14.49 5.03 9.87
C LEU A 48 14.96 4.36 8.57
N ALA A 49 15.11 5.16 7.49
CA ALA A 49 15.56 4.66 6.20
C ALA A 49 16.93 3.96 6.23
N ASN A 50 17.78 4.30 7.20
CA ASN A 50 19.08 3.66 7.43
C ASN A 50 18.98 2.33 8.22
N GLY A 51 17.77 1.87 8.55
CA GLY A 51 17.51 0.66 9.34
C GLY A 51 17.64 0.83 10.85
N THR A 52 17.83 2.05 11.36
CA THR A 52 17.91 2.30 12.81
C THR A 52 16.51 2.20 13.42
N PRO A 53 16.29 1.36 14.46
CA PRO A 53 15.00 1.27 15.12
C PRO A 53 14.68 2.57 15.86
N ILE A 54 13.41 2.98 15.84
CA ILE A 54 12.88 4.13 16.59
C ILE A 54 11.62 3.73 17.36
N THR A 55 11.36 4.45 18.45
CA THR A 55 10.12 4.27 19.21
C THR A 55 9.00 5.13 18.62
N LEU A 56 7.75 4.84 19.00
CA LEU A 56 6.61 5.69 18.63
C LEU A 56 6.78 7.13 19.14
N GLU A 57 7.31 7.32 20.35
CA GLU A 57 7.52 8.65 20.90
C GLU A 57 8.59 9.42 20.10
N ALA A 58 9.64 8.73 19.64
CA ALA A 58 10.65 9.32 18.77
C ALA A 58 10.10 9.65 17.37
N PHE A 59 9.18 8.82 16.85
CA PHE A 59 8.42 9.13 15.65
C PHE A 59 7.54 10.36 15.84
N SER A 60 6.71 10.43 16.90
CA SER A 60 5.82 11.57 17.16
C SER A 60 6.59 12.89 17.35
N ARG A 61 7.77 12.85 17.98
CA ARG A 61 8.64 14.05 18.09
C ARG A 61 9.13 14.54 16.73
N GLN A 62 9.56 13.65 15.84
CA GLN A 62 9.97 14.02 14.49
C GLN A 62 8.79 14.49 13.63
N ALA A 63 7.64 13.85 13.81
CA ALA A 63 6.40 14.20 13.13
C ALA A 63 5.91 15.62 13.48
N ALA A 64 6.26 16.14 14.65
CA ALA A 64 5.90 17.50 15.07
C ALA A 64 6.60 18.60 14.26
N ASP A 65 7.72 18.29 13.60
CA ASP A 65 8.51 19.25 12.81
C ASP A 65 8.11 19.28 11.33
N VAL A 66 7.09 18.50 10.93
CA VAL A 66 6.60 18.43 9.56
C VAL A 66 5.13 18.75 9.45
N ASP A 67 4.75 19.24 8.28
CA ASP A 67 3.38 19.67 7.99
C ASP A 67 2.48 18.53 7.48
N TYR A 68 3.09 17.55 6.82
CA TYR A 68 2.40 16.44 6.17
C TYR A 68 3.14 15.13 6.42
N ILE A 69 2.39 14.08 6.74
CA ILE A 69 2.91 12.73 6.97
C ILE A 69 2.18 11.80 6.01
N LEU A 70 2.93 11.20 5.08
CA LEU A 70 2.39 10.24 4.11
C LEU A 70 2.64 8.83 4.64
N ILE A 71 1.57 8.04 4.79
CA ILE A 71 1.67 6.67 5.30
C ILE A 71 1.22 5.69 4.21
N GLY A 72 2.19 5.11 3.51
CA GLY A 72 1.95 4.09 2.49
C GLY A 72 1.48 2.77 3.07
N GLU A 73 0.78 1.98 2.25
CA GLU A 73 0.17 0.72 2.65
C GLU A 73 -0.03 -0.22 1.44
N THR A 74 -0.57 -1.41 1.71
CA THR A 74 -0.93 -2.41 0.71
C THR A 74 -2.39 -2.74 0.98
N HIS A 75 -3.28 -2.44 0.03
CA HIS A 75 -4.71 -2.26 0.30
C HIS A 75 -5.43 -3.45 0.93
N ASP A 76 -4.90 -4.66 0.75
CA ASP A 76 -5.41 -5.93 1.26
C ASP A 76 -4.58 -6.49 2.43
N ALA A 77 -3.77 -5.66 3.08
CA ALA A 77 -2.92 -6.04 4.21
C ALA A 77 -3.44 -5.44 5.53
N PRO A 78 -4.26 -6.19 6.32
CA PRO A 78 -4.86 -5.68 7.56
C PRO A 78 -3.85 -5.13 8.57
N HIS A 79 -2.64 -5.70 8.61
CA HIS A 79 -1.58 -5.27 9.53
C HIS A 79 -1.04 -3.87 9.20
N HIS A 80 -1.09 -3.43 7.94
CA HIS A 80 -0.75 -2.06 7.57
C HIS A 80 -1.77 -1.07 8.15
N HIS A 81 -3.06 -1.37 8.05
CA HIS A 81 -4.12 -0.50 8.59
C HIS A 81 -4.12 -0.43 10.11
N LEU A 82 -3.81 -1.55 10.79
CA LEU A 82 -3.61 -1.56 12.24
C LEU A 82 -2.42 -0.69 12.64
N MET A 83 -1.32 -0.73 11.89
CA MET A 83 -0.19 0.16 12.11
C MET A 83 -0.55 1.62 11.86
N GLN A 84 -1.28 1.93 10.79
CA GLN A 84 -1.78 3.28 10.53
C GLN A 84 -2.60 3.82 11.71
N ALA A 85 -3.54 3.02 12.25
CA ALA A 85 -4.31 3.40 13.43
C ALA A 85 -3.40 3.65 14.66
N LYS A 86 -2.39 2.79 14.89
CA LYS A 86 -1.41 2.94 15.98
C LYS A 86 -0.59 4.23 15.84
N LEU A 87 -0.15 4.58 14.63
CA LEU A 87 0.60 5.80 14.35
C LEU A 87 -0.27 7.04 14.57
N VAL A 88 -1.49 7.06 14.02
CA VAL A 88 -2.43 8.17 14.21
C VAL A 88 -2.75 8.36 15.70
N GLU A 89 -2.95 7.26 16.43
CA GLU A 89 -3.22 7.31 17.87
C GLU A 89 -2.02 7.85 18.65
N ALA A 90 -0.79 7.45 18.32
CA ALA A 90 0.41 7.97 18.96
C ALA A 90 0.62 9.48 18.68
N LEU A 91 0.29 9.95 17.49
CA LEU A 91 0.32 11.38 17.16
C LEU A 91 -0.75 12.15 17.93
N ALA A 92 -1.98 11.64 18.00
CA ALA A 92 -3.07 12.26 18.74
C ALA A 92 -2.76 12.39 20.24
N HIS A 93 -2.17 11.36 20.86
CA HIS A 93 -1.74 11.40 22.26
C HIS A 93 -0.64 12.43 22.54
N SER A 94 0.16 12.79 21.53
CA SER A 94 1.21 13.81 21.69
C SER A 94 0.67 15.24 21.77
N GLY A 95 -0.66 15.42 21.63
CA GLY A 95 -1.32 16.73 21.67
C GLY A 95 -1.23 17.52 20.36
N MET A 96 -0.77 16.88 19.28
CA MET A 96 -0.78 17.48 17.95
C MET A 96 -2.22 17.71 17.49
N GLN A 97 -2.46 18.87 16.87
CA GLN A 97 -3.68 19.11 16.11
C GLN A 97 -3.49 18.52 14.72
N LEU A 98 -4.20 17.45 14.42
CA LEU A 98 -4.08 16.71 13.17
C LEU A 98 -5.43 16.39 12.56
N ALA A 99 -5.43 16.26 11.24
CA ALA A 99 -6.50 15.71 10.45
C ALA A 99 -5.99 14.46 9.73
N VAL A 100 -6.91 13.56 9.38
CA VAL A 100 -6.57 12.31 8.67
C VAL A 100 -7.19 12.34 7.28
N GLY A 101 -6.35 12.36 6.26
CA GLY A 101 -6.78 12.29 4.86
C GLY A 101 -6.74 10.86 4.32
N PHE A 102 -7.75 10.47 3.55
CA PHE A 102 -7.88 9.14 2.95
C PHE A 102 -7.91 9.25 1.43
N GLU A 103 -7.00 8.54 0.75
CA GLU A 103 -7.02 8.32 -0.71
C GLU A 103 -8.33 7.65 -1.17
N MET A 104 -8.89 6.83 -0.29
CA MET A 104 -10.06 5.97 -0.52
C MET A 104 -11.36 6.76 -0.64
N LEU A 105 -11.34 8.01 -0.18
CA LEU A 105 -12.48 8.90 -0.11
C LEU A 105 -12.31 10.05 -1.09
N TYR A 106 -13.41 10.45 -1.74
CA TYR A 106 -13.38 11.53 -2.71
C TYR A 106 -13.52 12.89 -2.05
N SER A 107 -12.67 13.85 -2.43
CA SER A 107 -12.70 15.23 -1.91
C SER A 107 -14.03 15.93 -2.21
N ARG A 108 -14.65 15.66 -3.36
CA ARG A 108 -15.99 16.16 -3.74
C ARG A 108 -17.12 15.75 -2.78
N ASN A 109 -16.94 14.69 -1.98
CA ASN A 109 -17.94 14.17 -1.06
C ASN A 109 -17.66 14.58 0.40
N GLN A 110 -16.88 15.64 0.62
CA GLN A 110 -16.52 16.08 1.97
C GLN A 110 -17.75 16.42 2.85
N ASP A 111 -18.86 16.85 2.25
CA ASP A 111 -20.11 17.13 2.97
C ASP A 111 -20.68 15.89 3.68
N ASP A 112 -20.50 14.71 3.09
CA ASP A 112 -20.95 13.43 3.67
C ASP A 112 -20.14 13.06 4.93
N LEU A 113 -18.92 13.58 5.06
CA LEU A 113 -18.01 13.35 6.19
C LEU A 113 -18.19 14.39 7.32
N LYS A 114 -18.86 15.52 7.04
CA LYS A 114 -19.03 16.61 8.04
C LYS A 114 -19.75 16.16 9.31
N PRO A 115 -20.84 15.35 9.28
CA PRO A 115 -21.46 14.85 10.50
C PRO A 115 -20.51 14.00 11.35
N PHE A 116 -19.66 13.19 10.73
CA PHE A 116 -18.61 12.44 11.43
C PHE A 116 -17.60 13.38 12.11
N ASN A 117 -17.13 14.39 11.39
CA ASN A 117 -16.20 15.40 11.92
C ASN A 117 -16.79 16.24 13.06
N ARG A 118 -18.12 16.41 13.11
CA ARG A 118 -18.82 17.06 14.23
C ARG A 118 -19.14 16.11 15.40
N GLY A 119 -18.83 14.82 15.27
CA GLY A 119 -19.13 13.80 16.28
C GLY A 119 -20.58 13.31 16.27
N GLU A 120 -21.38 13.70 15.27
CA GLU A 120 -22.80 13.38 15.14
C GLU A 120 -23.05 12.02 14.46
N MET A 121 -22.01 11.42 13.87
CA MET A 121 -22.08 10.14 13.15
C MET A 121 -21.05 9.16 13.73
N ASP A 122 -21.41 7.89 13.82
CA ASP A 122 -20.52 6.81 14.22
C ASP A 122 -19.77 6.15 13.04
N VAL A 123 -18.82 5.28 13.39
CA VAL A 123 -17.98 4.61 12.39
C VAL A 123 -18.79 3.61 11.57
N ALA A 124 -19.87 3.05 12.10
CA ALA A 124 -20.72 2.10 11.38
C ALA A 124 -21.61 2.82 10.35
N GLU A 125 -22.09 4.02 10.69
CA GLU A 125 -22.84 4.90 9.78
C GLU A 125 -21.94 5.48 8.67
N LEU A 126 -20.66 5.74 8.99
CA LEU A 126 -19.69 6.31 8.06
C LEU A 126 -19.47 5.46 6.81
N GLU A 127 -19.50 4.13 6.92
CA GLU A 127 -19.33 3.23 5.77
C GLU A 127 -20.36 3.52 4.68
N GLN A 128 -21.62 3.69 5.08
CA GLN A 128 -22.73 3.99 4.16
C GLN A 128 -22.67 5.43 3.68
N ALA A 129 -22.44 6.39 4.59
CA ALA A 129 -22.40 7.81 4.26
C ALA A 129 -21.30 8.14 3.25
N SER A 130 -20.13 7.51 3.40
CA SER A 130 -18.99 7.69 2.49
C SER A 130 -19.10 6.91 1.17
N ASN A 131 -20.15 6.10 1.00
CA ASN A 131 -20.33 5.20 -0.13
C ASN A 131 -19.08 4.31 -0.37
N TRP A 132 -18.48 3.82 0.71
CA TRP A 132 -17.16 3.18 0.74
C TRP A 132 -16.98 2.03 -0.28
N SER A 133 -18.01 1.20 -0.41
CA SER A 133 -17.99 0.05 -1.32
C SER A 133 -17.87 0.45 -2.80
N VAL A 134 -18.37 1.63 -3.17
CA VAL A 134 -18.30 2.18 -4.52
C VAL A 134 -16.97 2.93 -4.74
N SER A 135 -16.47 3.64 -3.73
CA SER A 135 -15.24 4.41 -3.85
C SER A 135 -14.00 3.53 -3.88
N TRP A 136 -13.88 2.60 -2.93
CA TRP A 136 -12.63 1.87 -2.71
C TRP A 136 -12.63 0.43 -3.19
N GLY A 137 -13.66 -0.36 -2.84
CA GLY A 137 -13.77 -1.77 -3.24
C GLY A 137 -13.08 -2.77 -2.31
N TYR A 138 -12.47 -2.31 -1.21
CA TYR A 138 -11.97 -3.14 -0.11
C TYR A 138 -12.90 -3.06 1.11
N ALA A 139 -12.86 -4.07 2.00
CA ALA A 139 -13.73 -4.10 3.17
C ALA A 139 -13.45 -2.92 4.11
N PHE A 140 -14.50 -2.17 4.46
CA PHE A 140 -14.42 -1.02 5.37
C PHE A 140 -13.85 -1.42 6.75
N SER A 141 -14.15 -2.64 7.21
CA SER A 141 -13.66 -3.18 8.48
C SER A 141 -12.13 -3.20 8.60
N MET A 142 -11.39 -3.25 7.48
CA MET A 142 -9.93 -3.16 7.51
C MET A 142 -9.44 -1.75 7.88
N TYR A 143 -10.18 -0.71 7.51
CA TYR A 143 -9.85 0.71 7.73
C TYR A 143 -10.55 1.29 8.96
N ALA A 144 -11.63 0.64 9.42
CA ALA A 144 -12.40 1.02 10.60
C ALA A 144 -11.53 1.37 11.84
N PRO A 145 -10.42 0.67 12.16
CA PRO A 145 -9.56 1.06 13.28
C PRO A 145 -9.03 2.50 13.20
N ILE A 146 -8.74 3.00 12.00
CA ILE A 146 -8.24 4.36 11.78
C ILE A 146 -9.37 5.37 12.06
N PHE A 147 -10.58 5.11 11.54
CA PHE A 147 -11.75 5.95 11.82
C PHE A 147 -12.16 5.91 13.30
N GLN A 148 -11.98 4.79 13.99
CA GLN A 148 -12.25 4.69 15.43
C GLN A 148 -11.29 5.57 16.24
N VAL A 149 -10.00 5.61 15.88
CA VAL A 149 -9.04 6.54 16.48
C VAL A 149 -9.46 7.97 16.18
N ALA A 150 -9.78 8.29 14.91
CA ALA A 150 -10.24 9.63 14.53
C ALA A 150 -11.45 10.09 15.34
N LYS A 151 -12.48 9.23 15.49
CA LYS A 151 -13.66 9.53 16.30
C LYS A 151 -13.31 9.73 17.78
N ARG A 152 -12.47 8.86 18.35
CA ARG A 152 -12.09 8.91 19.78
C ARG A 152 -11.35 10.20 20.14
N PHE A 153 -10.52 10.72 19.24
CA PHE A 153 -9.74 11.94 19.45
C PHE A 153 -10.36 13.19 18.81
N GLY A 154 -11.53 13.06 18.18
CA GLY A 154 -12.18 14.19 17.47
C GLY A 154 -11.37 14.71 16.28
N LEU A 155 -10.63 13.83 15.60
CA LEU A 155 -9.78 14.19 14.47
C LEU A 155 -10.65 14.36 13.21
N PRO A 156 -10.57 15.50 12.51
CA PRO A 156 -11.24 15.67 11.23
C PRO A 156 -10.74 14.67 10.20
N VAL A 157 -11.67 14.07 9.45
CA VAL A 157 -11.40 13.16 8.34
C VAL A 157 -11.69 13.86 7.01
N TYR A 158 -10.81 13.68 6.04
CA TYR A 158 -10.92 14.26 4.71
C TYR A 158 -10.79 13.20 3.61
N GLY A 159 -11.61 13.37 2.56
CA GLY A 159 -11.37 12.69 1.28
C GLY A 159 -10.33 13.46 0.47
N LEU A 160 -9.35 12.75 -0.08
CA LEU A 160 -8.25 13.38 -0.81
C LEU A 160 -8.36 13.21 -2.33
N ASN A 161 -8.98 12.14 -2.79
CA ASN A 161 -8.84 11.72 -4.17
C ASN A 161 -9.96 12.26 -5.06
N ILE A 162 -9.75 12.17 -6.38
CA ILE A 162 -10.77 12.43 -7.39
C ILE A 162 -11.68 11.22 -7.55
N SER A 163 -12.91 11.49 -7.95
CA SER A 163 -13.89 10.46 -8.23
C SER A 163 -13.55 9.69 -9.51
N ARG A 164 -13.99 8.42 -9.55
CA ARG A 164 -13.86 7.58 -10.75
C ARG A 164 -14.59 8.18 -11.94
N GLU A 165 -15.72 8.84 -11.71
CA GLU A 165 -16.49 9.56 -12.73
C GLU A 165 -15.65 10.67 -13.35
N THR A 166 -15.05 11.52 -12.53
CA THR A 166 -14.15 12.59 -12.98
C THR A 166 -12.97 12.02 -13.78
N LEU A 167 -12.35 10.95 -13.29
CA LEU A 167 -11.25 10.29 -13.99
C LEU A 167 -11.70 9.71 -15.35
N ASN A 168 -12.89 9.15 -15.44
CA ASN A 168 -13.43 8.62 -16.69
C ASN A 168 -13.72 9.73 -17.70
N GLN A 169 -14.16 10.91 -17.26
CA GLN A 169 -14.32 12.08 -18.13
C GLN A 169 -12.96 12.53 -18.70
N VAL A 170 -11.92 12.60 -17.86
CA VAL A 170 -10.57 12.96 -18.31
C VAL A 170 -10.03 11.93 -19.31
N ARG A 171 -10.28 10.63 -19.09
CA ARG A 171 -9.91 9.57 -20.03
C ARG A 171 -10.63 9.68 -21.37
N ALA A 172 -11.90 10.10 -21.37
CA ALA A 172 -12.72 10.21 -22.58
C ALA A 172 -12.43 11.48 -23.39
N HIS A 173 -12.18 12.60 -22.73
CA HIS A 173 -12.15 13.92 -23.37
C HIS A 173 -10.79 14.64 -23.29
N GLY A 174 -9.87 14.17 -22.44
CA GLY A 174 -8.61 14.84 -22.14
C GLY A 174 -8.77 15.91 -21.05
N PHE A 175 -7.70 16.13 -20.26
CA PHE A 175 -7.74 16.99 -19.07
C PHE A 175 -8.22 18.41 -19.35
N GLU A 176 -7.59 19.12 -20.30
CA GLU A 176 -7.94 20.51 -20.65
C GLU A 176 -9.42 20.63 -21.01
N ARG A 177 -9.91 19.71 -21.86
CA ARG A 177 -11.30 19.73 -22.30
C ARG A 177 -12.25 19.41 -21.14
N THR A 178 -11.93 18.46 -20.27
CA THR A 178 -12.76 18.16 -19.10
C THR A 178 -12.81 19.34 -18.13
N ARG A 179 -11.68 20.02 -17.90
CA ARG A 179 -11.61 21.24 -17.08
C ARG A 179 -12.46 22.36 -17.68
N ASP A 180 -12.44 22.53 -19.00
CA ASP A 180 -13.17 23.61 -19.69
C ASP A 180 -14.65 23.27 -19.92
N MET A 181 -15.02 21.98 -19.98
CA MET A 181 -16.39 21.49 -20.20
C MET A 181 -17.29 21.69 -18.99
N VAL A 182 -16.72 21.75 -17.80
CA VAL A 182 -17.50 21.79 -16.57
C VAL A 182 -17.00 22.96 -15.73
N PRO A 183 -17.87 23.93 -15.36
CA PRO A 183 -17.49 24.94 -14.38
C PRO A 183 -16.88 24.22 -13.16
N GLN A 184 -15.78 24.71 -12.60
CA GLN A 184 -15.11 24.08 -11.45
C GLN A 184 -16.08 23.81 -10.26
N LYS A 185 -17.20 24.52 -10.23
CA LYS A 185 -18.31 24.34 -9.28
C LYS A 185 -19.11 23.04 -9.45
N GLU A 186 -19.02 22.39 -10.62
CA GLU A 186 -19.78 21.20 -11.02
C GLU A 186 -18.90 19.93 -11.15
N VAL A 187 -17.58 20.07 -11.24
CA VAL A 187 -16.57 19.00 -11.01
C VAL A 187 -15.59 19.49 -9.94
N PRO A 188 -15.97 19.39 -8.65
CA PRO A 188 -15.25 20.05 -7.57
C PRO A 188 -13.91 19.38 -7.22
N ASP A 189 -13.57 18.26 -7.85
CA ASP A 189 -12.40 17.45 -7.53
C ASP A 189 -11.33 17.40 -8.63
N LEU A 190 -11.37 18.25 -9.66
CA LEU A 190 -10.22 18.38 -10.57
C LEU A 190 -9.17 19.34 -9.99
N PRO A 191 -7.88 18.96 -10.02
CA PRO A 191 -6.83 19.88 -9.58
C PRO A 191 -6.70 21.04 -10.57
N ARG A 192 -6.15 22.17 -10.10
CA ARG A 192 -6.00 23.39 -10.91
C ARG A 192 -4.98 23.18 -12.03
N GLU A 193 -3.92 22.45 -11.70
CA GLU A 193 -2.86 22.03 -12.62
C GLU A 193 -2.54 20.56 -12.40
N VAL A 194 -1.86 19.93 -13.36
CA VAL A 194 -1.38 18.56 -13.20
C VAL A 194 0.12 18.62 -12.97
N ILE A 195 0.56 18.15 -11.80
CA ILE A 195 1.97 17.99 -11.49
C ILE A 195 2.43 16.68 -12.13
N TRP A 196 3.23 16.80 -13.19
CA TRP A 196 3.79 15.63 -13.86
C TRP A 196 4.99 15.08 -13.10
N PRO A 197 5.21 13.75 -13.14
CA PRO A 197 6.41 13.13 -12.58
C PRO A 197 7.66 13.72 -13.24
N MET A 198 8.70 13.86 -12.43
CA MET A 198 10.02 14.27 -12.85
C MET A 198 10.62 13.28 -13.84
N ALA A 199 11.56 13.73 -14.68
CA ALA A 199 12.21 12.86 -15.68
C ALA A 199 12.80 11.60 -15.04
N GLU A 200 13.40 11.73 -13.86
CA GLU A 200 13.99 10.62 -13.11
C GLU A 200 12.94 9.60 -12.64
N GLN A 201 11.74 10.07 -12.29
CA GLN A 201 10.62 9.18 -11.91
C GLN A 201 10.06 8.44 -13.13
N ILE A 202 10.01 9.11 -14.28
CA ILE A 202 9.62 8.49 -15.55
C ILE A 202 10.64 7.41 -15.95
N ASP A 203 11.93 7.69 -15.82
CA ASP A 203 13.01 6.75 -16.12
C ASP A 203 12.99 5.54 -15.16
N ALA A 204 12.74 5.78 -13.87
CA ALA A 204 12.55 4.71 -12.89
C ALA A 204 11.32 3.85 -13.22
N PHE A 205 10.21 4.46 -13.63
CA PHE A 205 9.01 3.74 -14.06
C PHE A 205 9.27 2.87 -15.30
N HIS A 206 9.95 3.40 -16.31
CA HIS A 206 10.36 2.62 -17.48
C HIS A 206 11.24 1.44 -17.09
N THR A 207 12.20 1.65 -16.19
CA THR A 207 13.06 0.57 -15.67
C THR A 207 12.22 -0.51 -14.98
N MET A 208 11.24 -0.13 -14.15
CA MET A 208 10.35 -1.09 -13.50
C MET A 208 9.50 -1.88 -14.48
N ILE A 209 8.98 -1.25 -15.54
CA ILE A 209 8.23 -1.95 -16.59
C ILE A 209 9.11 -2.98 -17.29
N GLU A 210 10.35 -2.62 -17.64
CA GLU A 210 11.26 -3.54 -18.33
C GLU A 210 11.65 -4.73 -17.43
N LEU A 211 11.91 -4.48 -16.15
CA LEU A 211 12.10 -5.55 -15.17
C LEU A 211 10.85 -6.43 -15.10
N PHE A 212 9.66 -5.84 -14.92
CA PHE A 212 8.42 -6.60 -14.85
C PHE A 212 8.22 -7.51 -16.06
N LYS A 213 8.49 -7.03 -17.28
CA LYS A 213 8.43 -7.84 -18.52
C LYS A 213 9.40 -9.02 -18.48
N GLN A 214 10.63 -8.81 -17.99
CA GLN A 214 11.63 -9.87 -17.87
C GLN A 214 11.20 -10.96 -16.88
N TRP A 215 10.63 -10.58 -15.73
CA TRP A 215 10.20 -11.50 -14.68
C TRP A 215 8.84 -12.17 -14.97
N HIS A 216 8.00 -11.56 -15.81
CA HIS A 216 6.66 -12.03 -16.15
C HIS A 216 6.44 -12.21 -17.68
N PRO A 217 7.23 -13.04 -18.37
CA PRO A 217 7.19 -13.16 -19.83
C PRO A 217 5.85 -13.71 -20.38
N LYS A 218 5.01 -14.33 -19.54
CA LYS A 218 3.70 -14.88 -19.94
C LYS A 218 2.54 -13.88 -19.81
N HIS A 219 2.71 -12.76 -19.09
CA HIS A 219 1.64 -11.77 -18.87
C HIS A 219 1.59 -10.70 -19.97
N THR A 220 2.58 -10.63 -20.85
CA THR A 220 2.63 -9.65 -21.95
C THR A 220 1.73 -10.01 -23.14
N GLU A 221 1.23 -11.26 -23.24
CA GLU A 221 0.37 -11.70 -24.35
C GLU A 221 -1.14 -11.73 -24.01
N THR A 222 -1.53 -11.68 -22.73
CA THR A 222 -2.92 -11.96 -22.29
C THR A 222 -3.60 -10.85 -21.49
N ALA A 223 -3.10 -9.61 -21.55
CA ALA A 223 -3.74 -8.45 -20.91
C ALA A 223 -5.02 -7.94 -21.63
N GLY A 224 -5.78 -8.82 -22.28
CA GLY A 224 -6.97 -8.45 -23.07
C GLY A 224 -8.17 -9.40 -23.03
N ARG A 225 -8.12 -10.53 -22.31
CA ARG A 225 -9.27 -11.45 -22.23
C ARG A 225 -9.45 -12.06 -20.84
N LYS A 226 -10.24 -11.39 -20.00
CA LYS A 226 -11.12 -12.09 -19.04
C LYS A 226 -12.54 -11.98 -19.57
N THR A 227 -12.96 -12.94 -20.39
CA THR A 227 -14.37 -13.15 -20.71
C THR A 227 -15.03 -13.78 -19.50
N VAL A 228 -15.82 -13.01 -18.77
CA VAL A 228 -16.83 -13.55 -17.84
C VAL A 228 -17.85 -14.30 -18.70
N LYS A 229 -18.05 -15.59 -18.43
CA LYS A 229 -19.17 -16.34 -19.02
C LYS A 229 -20.44 -15.97 -18.25
N THR A 230 -21.32 -15.20 -18.88
CA THR A 230 -22.72 -15.10 -18.49
C THR A 230 -23.56 -15.63 -19.64
N ASP A 231 -24.38 -16.65 -19.36
CA ASP A 231 -25.36 -17.17 -20.29
C ASP A 231 -26.50 -16.15 -20.44
N GLY A 232 -26.64 -15.57 -21.64
CA GLY A 232 -27.66 -14.57 -21.95
C GLY A 232 -27.09 -13.45 -22.82
N GLU A 233 -27.73 -13.20 -23.97
CA GLU A 233 -27.44 -12.21 -25.02
C GLU A 233 -26.12 -11.43 -24.95
N LYS A 234 -25.27 -11.70 -25.95
CA LYS A 234 -23.95 -11.08 -26.14
C LYS A 234 -24.07 -9.54 -26.12
N PRO A 235 -23.58 -8.84 -25.08
CA PRO A 235 -23.52 -7.40 -25.11
C PRO A 235 -22.60 -6.95 -26.28
N PRO A 236 -22.82 -5.77 -26.87
CA PRO A 236 -21.95 -5.25 -27.91
C PRO A 236 -20.51 -5.32 -27.41
N ALA A 237 -19.61 -5.82 -28.26
CA ALA A 237 -18.23 -6.04 -27.91
C ALA A 237 -17.68 -4.76 -27.25
N PRO A 238 -17.04 -4.84 -26.06
CA PRO A 238 -16.42 -3.67 -25.47
C PRO A 238 -15.47 -3.10 -26.52
N MET A 239 -15.64 -1.82 -26.83
CA MET A 239 -14.77 -1.08 -27.75
C MET A 239 -13.34 -1.39 -27.32
N ALA A 240 -12.57 -2.06 -28.19
CA ALA A 240 -11.23 -2.50 -27.86
C ALA A 240 -10.45 -1.27 -27.39
N LEU A 241 -10.09 -1.25 -26.11
CA LEU A 241 -9.28 -0.17 -25.57
C LEU A 241 -7.98 -0.16 -26.40
N PRO A 242 -7.55 1.00 -26.93
CA PRO A 242 -6.27 1.08 -27.61
C PRO A 242 -5.16 0.59 -26.67
N ALA A 243 -4.06 0.11 -27.25
CA ALA A 243 -2.90 -0.35 -26.49
C ALA A 243 -2.54 0.67 -25.38
N PRO A 244 -2.14 0.22 -24.18
CA PRO A 244 -1.87 1.11 -23.06
C PRO A 244 -0.83 2.16 -23.47
N ASP A 245 -1.26 3.42 -23.52
CA ASP A 245 -0.42 4.59 -23.77
C ASP A 245 0.25 4.98 -22.44
N PRO A 246 1.59 4.87 -22.33
CA PRO A 246 2.30 5.23 -21.10
C PRO A 246 2.02 6.67 -20.64
N LYS A 247 1.80 7.59 -21.59
CA LYS A 247 1.47 8.98 -21.26
C LYS A 247 0.09 9.10 -20.61
N ARG A 248 -0.88 8.31 -21.06
CA ARG A 248 -2.20 8.24 -20.42
C ARG A 248 -2.14 7.58 -19.05
N PHE A 249 -1.32 6.55 -18.88
CA PHE A 249 -1.09 5.95 -17.57
C PHE A 249 -0.53 6.99 -16.58
N LEU A 250 0.57 7.66 -16.97
CA LEU A 250 1.21 8.69 -16.15
C LEU A 250 0.28 9.87 -15.88
N LEU A 251 -0.57 10.26 -16.84
CA LEU A 251 -1.59 11.28 -16.62
C LEU A 251 -2.53 10.91 -15.46
N VAL A 252 -3.04 9.67 -15.46
CA VAL A 252 -3.95 9.19 -14.40
C VAL A 252 -3.27 9.21 -13.04
N GLN A 253 -2.02 8.72 -12.95
CA GLN A 253 -1.27 8.75 -11.71
C GLN A 253 -1.04 10.20 -11.23
N SER A 254 -0.63 11.07 -12.15
CA SER A 254 -0.40 12.50 -11.85
C SER A 254 -1.65 13.20 -11.36
N LEU A 255 -2.83 12.85 -11.90
CA LEU A 255 -4.10 13.42 -11.47
C LEU A 255 -4.48 13.01 -10.05
N TRP A 256 -4.29 11.74 -9.71
CA TRP A 256 -4.49 11.25 -8.35
C TRP A 256 -3.56 11.96 -7.37
N ASP A 257 -2.26 11.94 -7.66
CA ASP A 257 -1.25 12.54 -6.77
C ASP A 257 -1.47 14.04 -6.60
N THR A 258 -1.72 14.76 -7.70
CA THR A 258 -1.92 16.21 -7.63
C THR A 258 -3.21 16.57 -6.90
N SER A 259 -4.31 15.86 -7.14
CA SER A 259 -5.55 16.11 -6.42
C SER A 259 -5.41 15.82 -4.93
N MET A 260 -4.75 14.71 -4.58
CA MET A 260 -4.55 14.37 -3.17
C MET A 260 -3.68 15.42 -2.47
N ALA A 261 -2.63 15.90 -3.14
CA ALA A 261 -1.80 16.98 -2.62
C ALA A 261 -2.59 18.30 -2.45
N GLU A 262 -3.34 18.73 -3.47
CA GLU A 262 -4.16 19.94 -3.39
C GLU A 262 -5.25 19.84 -2.30
N SER A 263 -5.87 18.66 -2.16
CA SER A 263 -6.89 18.39 -1.13
C SER A 263 -6.28 18.39 0.27
N ALA A 264 -5.09 17.80 0.44
CA ALA A 264 -4.37 17.83 1.71
C ALA A 264 -3.95 19.26 2.11
N VAL A 265 -3.52 20.07 1.14
CA VAL A 265 -3.23 21.50 1.35
C VAL A 265 -4.50 22.24 1.74
N SER A 266 -5.61 22.02 1.04
CA SER A 266 -6.89 22.66 1.35
C SER A 266 -7.41 22.29 2.75
N ALA A 267 -7.30 21.02 3.14
CA ALA A 267 -7.71 20.52 4.44
C ALA A 267 -6.94 21.15 5.62
N ARG A 268 -5.68 21.55 5.39
CA ARG A 268 -4.86 22.24 6.41
C ARG A 268 -5.38 23.64 6.73
N TYR A 269 -6.01 24.30 5.77
CA TYR A 269 -6.47 25.70 5.89
C TYR A 269 -8.00 25.81 6.06
N ALA A 270 -8.71 24.69 6.22
CA ALA A 270 -10.16 24.63 6.42
C ALA A 270 -10.52 24.84 7.90
#